data_AF-K0AX41-F1
#
_entry.id   AF-K0AX41-F1
#
_cell.length_a   1.000
_cell.length_b   1.000
_cell.length_c   1.000
_cell.angle_alpha   90.00
_cell.angle_beta   90.00
_cell.angle_gamma   90.00
#
_symmetry.space_group_name_H-M   'P 1'
#
loop_
_entity.id
_entity.type
_entity.pdbx_description
1 polymer ?
#
loop_
_entity_poly.entity_id
_entity_poly.type
_entity_poly.pdbx_seq_one_letter_code
_entity_poly.pdbx_strand_id
1 'polypeptide(L)'
;MFVKSRVEQFRQDQNGFTLVELIVVVAILGILAAIGVSRFAGMTDKAREKADLSTAATIASATQAWISDQDKKVESSDIGINFITNELVAKGYIESPKNSQTNGETWVVLYDDSTHELIVKAGTNEWYPKKE
;
A
#
# COMPACT_ATOMS: atom_id res chain seq x y z
N MET A 1 -52.12 57.69 5.95
CA MET A 1 -51.13 56.70 5.47
C MET A 1 -50.66 55.91 6.68
N PHE A 2 -51.16 54.68 6.84
CA PHE A 2 -50.93 53.85 8.02
C PHE A 2 -49.68 52.99 7.82
N VAL A 3 -48.60 53.29 8.54
CA VAL A 3 -47.42 52.43 8.60
C VAL A 3 -47.43 51.74 9.97
N LYS A 4 -48.13 50.60 10.07
CA LYS A 4 -47.96 49.68 11.20
C LYS A 4 -46.61 49.00 11.06
N SER A 5 -45.72 49.25 12.02
CA SER A 5 -44.41 48.61 12.17
C SER A 5 -44.57 47.10 12.29
N ARG A 6 -44.18 46.37 11.24
CA ARG A 6 -44.20 44.91 11.15
C ARG A 6 -42.86 44.36 11.65
N VAL A 7 -42.55 44.58 12.94
CA VAL A 7 -41.30 44.08 13.55
C VAL A 7 -41.54 42.96 14.59
N GLU A 8 -42.78 42.72 15.02
CA GLU A 8 -43.09 41.72 16.07
C GLU A 8 -43.43 40.31 15.54
N GLN A 9 -42.65 39.72 14.61
CA GLN A 9 -42.93 38.34 14.16
C GLN A 9 -41.73 37.39 14.02
N PHE A 10 -40.53 37.77 14.46
CA PHE A 10 -39.34 36.89 14.43
C PHE A 10 -38.83 36.43 15.80
N ARG A 11 -39.73 36.22 16.78
CA ARG A 11 -39.41 35.35 17.91
C ARG A 11 -39.75 33.92 17.50
N GLN A 12 -38.93 33.36 16.60
CA GLN A 12 -38.93 31.93 16.35
C GLN A 12 -38.61 31.23 17.67
N ASP A 13 -39.40 30.20 18.02
CA ASP A 13 -39.22 29.35 19.20
C ASP A 13 -37.77 28.91 19.32
N GLN A 14 -37.01 29.57 20.19
CA GLN A 14 -35.66 29.15 20.55
C GLN A 14 -35.79 28.04 21.59
N ASN A 15 -36.21 26.87 21.13
CA ASN A 15 -36.10 25.64 21.89
C ASN A 15 -34.60 25.31 22.01
N GLY A 16 -33.98 25.80 23.08
CA GLY A 16 -32.59 25.47 23.41
C GLY A 16 -32.45 23.99 23.76
N PHE A 17 -31.32 23.40 23.37
CA PHE A 17 -30.93 22.05 23.75
C PHE A 17 -30.92 21.91 25.28
N THR A 18 -31.46 20.79 25.79
CA THR A 18 -31.39 20.53 27.23
C THR A 18 -29.99 20.05 27.63
N LEU A 19 -29.53 20.39 28.84
CA LEU A 19 -28.28 19.86 29.38
C LEU A 19 -28.31 18.32 29.46
N VAL A 20 -29.50 17.76 29.70
CA VAL A 20 -29.71 16.31 29.77
C VAL A 20 -29.45 15.65 28.41
N GLU A 21 -29.93 16.23 27.31
CA GLU A 21 -29.63 15.74 25.96
C GLU A 21 -28.13 15.72 25.67
N LEU A 22 -27.42 16.79 26.05
CA LEU A 22 -25.98 16.86 25.85
C LEU A 22 -25.24 15.78 26.65
N ILE A 23 -25.65 15.55 27.91
CA ILE A 23 -25.04 14.55 28.81
C ILE A 23 -25.24 13.13 28.26
N VAL A 24 -26.42 12.79 27.76
CA VAL A 24 -26.69 11.47 27.19
C VAL A 24 -25.85 11.25 25.92
N VAL A 25 -25.71 12.27 25.08
CA VAL A 25 -24.91 12.18 23.85
C VAL A 25 -23.43 11.91 24.16
N VAL A 26 -22.81 12.67 25.07
CA VAL A 26 -21.41 12.45 25.42
C VAL A 26 -21.18 11.12 26.15
N ALA A 27 -22.17 10.65 26.91
CA ALA A 27 -22.12 9.32 27.54
C ALA A 27 -22.10 8.21 26.49
N ILE A 28 -22.97 8.27 25.47
CA ILE A 28 -22.98 7.29 24.37
C ILE A 28 -21.69 7.39 23.54
N LEU A 29 -21.22 8.60 23.22
CA LEU A 29 -19.95 8.81 22.51
C LEU A 29 -18.75 8.24 23.28
N GLY A 30 -18.75 8.33 24.62
CA GLY A 30 -17.72 7.72 25.46
C GLY A 30 -17.68 6.19 25.36
N ILE A 31 -18.85 5.54 25.36
CA ILE A 31 -18.95 4.08 25.19
C ILE A 31 -18.50 3.66 23.79
N LEU A 32 -18.93 4.38 22.75
CA LEU A 32 -18.56 4.09 21.36
C LEU A 32 -17.05 4.29 21.12
N ALA A 33 -16.46 5.34 21.70
CA ALA A 33 -15.02 5.59 21.62
C ALA A 33 -14.21 4.46 22.27
N ALA A 34 -14.67 3.91 23.40
CA ALA A 34 -13.99 2.81 24.09
C ALA A 34 -13.90 1.52 23.26
N ILE A 35 -14.91 1.22 22.43
CA ILE A 35 -14.94 -0.01 21.61
C ILE A 35 -14.40 0.16 20.17
N GLY A 36 -14.31 1.40 19.67
CA GLY A 36 -14.07 1.68 18.25
C GLY A 36 -12.68 1.34 17.71
N VAL A 37 -11.68 1.09 18.56
CA VAL A 37 -10.27 1.02 18.14
C VAL A 37 -9.87 -0.36 17.57
N SER A 38 -10.60 -1.43 17.89
CA SER A 38 -10.05 -2.80 17.82
C SER A 38 -9.91 -3.44 16.43
N ARG A 39 -10.42 -2.86 15.34
CA ARG A 39 -10.57 -3.57 14.06
C ARG A 39 -9.45 -3.39 13.02
N PHE A 40 -8.49 -2.49 13.23
CA PHE A 40 -7.48 -2.17 12.21
C PHE A 40 -6.10 -2.78 12.47
N ALA A 41 -5.88 -3.36 13.66
CA ALA A 41 -4.60 -3.97 14.00
C ALA A 41 -4.33 -5.20 13.10
N GLY A 42 -3.29 -5.11 12.27
CA GLY A 42 -2.80 -6.21 11.41
C GLY A 42 -3.43 -6.34 10.03
N MET A 43 -4.53 -5.63 9.72
CA MET A 43 -5.07 -5.62 8.34
C MET A 43 -4.13 -4.89 7.38
N THR A 44 -3.54 -3.78 7.85
CA THR A 44 -2.55 -3.00 7.11
C THR A 44 -1.30 -3.81 6.82
N ASP A 45 -0.80 -4.58 7.79
CA ASP A 45 0.44 -5.36 7.62
C ASP A 45 0.26 -6.49 6.61
N LYS A 46 -0.88 -7.20 6.68
CA LYS A 46 -1.23 -8.21 5.66
C LYS A 46 -1.42 -7.60 4.27
N ALA A 47 -1.93 -6.37 4.18
CA ALA A 47 -2.06 -5.68 2.90
C ALA A 47 -0.69 -5.31 2.31
N ARG A 48 0.25 -4.85 3.16
CA ARG A 48 1.65 -4.56 2.77
C ARG A 48 2.36 -5.82 2.27
N GLU A 49 2.24 -6.93 3.00
CA GLU A 49 2.83 -8.21 2.61
C GLU A 49 2.29 -8.70 1.25
N LYS A 50 0.97 -8.63 1.05
CA LYS A 50 0.36 -8.99 -0.25
C LYS A 50 0.81 -8.07 -1.39
N ALA A 51 0.98 -6.78 -1.12
CA ALA A 51 1.47 -5.84 -2.11
C ALA A 51 2.93 -6.14 -2.51
N ASP A 52 3.76 -6.52 -1.55
CA ASP A 52 5.15 -6.91 -1.78
C ASP A 52 5.25 -8.22 -2.59
N LEU A 53 4.43 -9.23 -2.25
CA LEU A 53 4.32 -10.47 -3.05
C LEU A 53 3.90 -10.18 -4.51
N SER A 54 2.92 -9.30 -4.71
CA SER A 54 2.46 -8.93 -6.06
C SER A 54 3.55 -8.18 -6.84
N THR A 55 4.29 -7.30 -6.16
CA THR A 55 5.38 -6.53 -6.78
C THR A 55 6.52 -7.46 -7.17
N ALA A 56 6.91 -8.38 -6.29
CA ALA A 56 7.93 -9.39 -6.56
C ALA A 56 7.57 -10.29 -7.75
N ALA A 57 6.31 -10.75 -7.85
CA ALA A 57 5.85 -11.53 -9.00
C ALA A 57 5.89 -10.74 -10.32
N THR A 58 5.60 -9.44 -10.28
CA THR A 58 5.70 -8.55 -11.45
C THR A 58 7.16 -8.40 -11.90
N ILE A 59 8.07 -8.19 -10.96
CA ILE A 59 9.51 -8.12 -11.22
C ILE A 59 10.04 -9.44 -11.80
N ALA A 60 9.63 -10.57 -11.24
CA ALA A 60 9.99 -11.90 -11.76
C ALA A 60 9.52 -12.08 -13.21
N SER A 61 8.28 -11.70 -13.51
CA SER A 61 7.71 -11.78 -14.87
C SER A 61 8.49 -10.89 -15.86
N ALA A 62 8.83 -9.66 -15.46
CA ALA A 62 9.63 -8.74 -16.26
C ALA A 62 11.05 -9.29 -16.52
N THR A 63 11.65 -9.90 -15.51
CA THR A 63 12.97 -10.54 -15.64
C THR A 63 12.90 -11.72 -16.61
N GLN A 64 11.87 -12.57 -16.52
CA GLN A 64 11.70 -13.69 -17.43
C GLN A 64 11.52 -13.22 -18.89
N ALA A 65 10.79 -12.11 -19.10
CA ALA A 65 10.67 -11.50 -20.42
C ALA A 65 12.02 -11.00 -20.93
N TRP A 66 12.82 -10.33 -20.08
CA TRP A 66 14.16 -9.88 -20.44
C TRP A 66 15.09 -11.06 -20.79
N ILE A 67 15.08 -12.14 -20.01
CA ILE A 67 15.85 -13.36 -20.30
C ILE A 67 15.45 -13.94 -21.66
N SER A 68 14.15 -14.01 -21.94
CA SER A 68 13.63 -14.57 -23.20
C SER A 68 14.02 -13.74 -24.43
N ASP A 69 14.09 -12.42 -24.29
CA ASP A 69 14.54 -11.51 -25.34
C ASP A 69 16.08 -11.56 -25.53
N GLN A 70 16.81 -11.87 -24.46
CA GLN A 70 18.27 -11.95 -24.40
C GLN A 70 18.84 -13.29 -24.87
N ASP A 71 18.03 -14.34 -25.06
CA ASP A 71 18.41 -15.67 -25.59
C ASP A 71 19.01 -15.64 -27.03
N LYS A 72 19.24 -14.44 -27.59
CA LYS A 72 20.05 -14.21 -28.81
C LYS A 72 21.43 -13.57 -28.57
N LYS A 73 21.78 -13.08 -27.37
CA LYS A 73 22.99 -12.25 -27.13
C LYS A 73 23.56 -12.22 -25.69
N VAL A 74 23.57 -13.31 -24.93
CA VAL A 74 24.26 -13.31 -23.62
C VAL A 74 25.47 -14.25 -23.65
N GLU A 75 26.64 -13.66 -23.89
CA GLU A 75 27.93 -14.28 -23.60
C GLU A 75 28.08 -14.34 -22.07
N SER A 76 28.19 -15.55 -21.55
CA SER A 76 28.23 -15.86 -20.12
C SER A 76 29.53 -15.36 -19.48
N SER A 77 29.56 -14.12 -19.00
CA SER A 77 30.76 -13.65 -18.28
C SER A 77 30.56 -12.59 -17.21
N ASP A 78 29.41 -12.49 -16.54
CA ASP A 78 29.29 -11.69 -15.29
C ASP A 78 28.05 -12.07 -14.43
N ILE A 79 27.79 -13.37 -14.22
CA ILE A 79 26.76 -13.83 -13.26
C ILE A 79 27.37 -13.85 -11.85
N GLY A 80 27.70 -12.65 -11.36
CA GLY A 80 28.04 -12.40 -9.96
C GLY A 80 27.13 -11.29 -9.47
N ILE A 81 26.16 -11.65 -8.62
CA ILE A 81 25.31 -10.78 -7.77
C ILE A 81 25.31 -9.29 -8.20
N ASN A 82 24.57 -8.92 -9.24
CA ASN A 82 24.46 -7.51 -9.65
C ASN A 82 23.02 -7.16 -10.03
N PHE A 83 22.51 -6.10 -9.40
CA PHE A 83 21.13 -5.62 -9.36
C PHE A 83 20.43 -5.48 -10.72
N ILE A 84 19.75 -6.54 -11.16
CA ILE A 84 18.99 -6.60 -12.43
C ILE A 84 17.82 -5.59 -12.45
N THR A 85 17.30 -5.16 -11.29
CA THR A 85 16.17 -4.22 -11.21
C THR A 85 16.44 -2.89 -11.92
N ASN A 86 17.66 -2.36 -11.80
CA ASN A 86 18.03 -1.12 -12.50
C ASN A 86 18.13 -1.33 -14.02
N GLU A 87 18.56 -2.52 -14.45
CA GLU A 87 18.63 -2.85 -15.86
C GLU A 87 17.25 -3.05 -16.47
N LEU A 88 16.32 -3.73 -15.79
CA LEU A 88 14.94 -3.90 -16.25
C LEU A 88 14.25 -2.54 -16.45
N VAL A 89 14.50 -1.60 -15.54
CA VAL A 89 13.97 -0.23 -15.65
C VAL A 89 14.63 0.50 -16.81
N ALA A 90 15.96 0.45 -16.93
CA ALA A 90 16.69 1.10 -18.02
C ALA A 90 16.31 0.56 -19.41
N LYS A 91 16.00 -0.73 -19.49
CA LYS A 91 15.57 -1.42 -20.72
C LYS A 91 14.06 -1.33 -20.97
N GLY A 92 13.29 -0.77 -20.03
CA GLY A 92 11.85 -0.52 -20.19
C GLY A 92 10.94 -1.73 -19.96
N TYR A 93 11.44 -2.80 -19.32
CA TYR A 93 10.62 -3.98 -18.98
C TYR A 93 9.69 -3.73 -17.80
N ILE A 94 10.07 -2.82 -16.91
CA ILE A 94 9.28 -2.43 -15.74
C ILE A 94 9.52 -0.96 -15.42
N GLU A 95 8.51 -0.27 -14.89
CA GLU A 95 8.72 1.02 -14.24
C GLU A 95 9.44 0.82 -12.91
N SER A 96 10.09 1.88 -12.40
CA SER A 96 10.79 1.81 -11.11
C SER A 96 9.82 1.31 -10.02
N PRO A 97 10.01 0.09 -9.49
CA PRO A 97 9.09 -0.46 -8.52
C PRO A 97 9.21 0.33 -7.22
N LYS A 98 8.07 0.58 -6.56
CA LYS A 98 8.09 1.15 -5.21
C LYS A 98 8.85 0.20 -4.28
N ASN A 99 9.62 0.75 -3.34
CA ASN A 99 10.27 -0.03 -2.30
C ASN A 99 9.26 -0.91 -1.55
N SER A 100 9.75 -1.99 -0.94
CA SER A 100 8.92 -2.91 -0.16
C SER A 100 8.13 -2.16 0.92
N GLN A 101 6.84 -2.44 1.00
CA GLN A 101 5.94 -1.81 1.96
C GLN A 101 6.10 -2.39 3.37
N THR A 102 6.69 -3.57 3.49
CA THR A 102 6.95 -4.22 4.79
C THR A 102 8.26 -3.79 5.43
N ASN A 103 9.35 -3.63 4.66
CA ASN A 103 10.67 -3.29 5.21
C ASN A 103 11.33 -2.04 4.62
N GLY A 104 10.74 -1.41 3.60
CA GLY A 104 11.27 -0.19 2.97
C GLY A 104 12.48 -0.41 2.05
N GLU A 105 12.92 -1.66 1.89
CA GLU A 105 14.11 -2.02 1.13
C GLU A 105 13.85 -2.00 -0.38
N THR A 106 14.93 -1.83 -1.13
CA THR A 106 14.90 -1.88 -2.60
C THR A 106 14.90 -3.33 -3.08
N TRP A 107 14.28 -3.56 -4.22
CA TRP A 107 14.18 -4.86 -4.85
C TRP A 107 15.49 -5.29 -5.52
N VAL A 108 15.88 -6.53 -5.28
CA VAL A 108 17.03 -7.19 -5.90
C VAL A 108 16.56 -8.49 -6.52
N VAL A 109 16.97 -8.73 -7.77
CA VAL A 109 16.73 -10.00 -8.45
C VAL A 109 18.04 -10.76 -8.55
N LEU A 110 18.01 -12.04 -8.20
CA LEU A 110 19.07 -13.00 -8.40
C LEU A 110 18.55 -14.04 -9.39
N TYR A 111 19.31 -14.27 -10.45
CA TYR A 111 19.00 -15.29 -11.44
C TYR A 111 20.20 -16.22 -11.60
N ASP A 112 19.95 -17.52 -11.62
CA ASP A 112 20.96 -18.55 -11.86
C ASP A 112 20.68 -19.24 -13.20
N ASP A 113 21.54 -18.96 -14.19
CA ASP A 113 21.46 -19.50 -15.55
C ASP A 113 21.56 -21.04 -15.60
N SER A 114 22.21 -21.67 -14.61
CA SER A 114 22.40 -23.14 -14.60
C SER A 114 21.13 -23.86 -14.18
N THR A 115 20.45 -23.32 -13.16
CA THR A 115 19.25 -23.93 -12.55
C THR A 115 17.95 -23.31 -13.05
N HIS A 116 18.04 -22.21 -13.81
CA HIS A 116 16.91 -21.34 -14.20
C HIS A 116 16.12 -20.85 -12.97
N GLU A 117 16.77 -20.77 -11.82
CA GLU A 117 16.15 -20.31 -10.59
C GLU A 117 16.16 -18.78 -10.54
N LEU A 118 15.00 -18.19 -10.28
CA LEU A 118 14.82 -16.76 -10.13
C LEU A 118 14.35 -16.44 -8.71
N ILE A 119 15.10 -15.59 -8.03
CA ILE A 119 14.80 -15.16 -6.67
C ILE A 119 14.66 -13.64 -6.64
N VAL A 120 13.53 -13.14 -6.14
CA VAL A 120 13.31 -11.71 -5.90
C VAL A 120 13.33 -11.44 -4.39
N LYS A 121 14.21 -10.54 -3.98
CA LYS A 121 14.43 -10.18 -2.58
C LYS A 121 14.22 -8.69 -2.33
N ALA A 122 13.83 -8.33 -1.11
CA ALA A 122 13.91 -6.98 -0.57
C ALA A 122 14.63 -7.05 0.77
N GLY A 123 15.87 -6.56 0.83
CA GLY A 123 16.78 -6.80 1.95
C GLY A 123 17.07 -8.30 2.13
N THR A 124 16.85 -8.82 3.34
CA THR A 124 17.02 -10.26 3.66
C THR A 124 15.82 -11.12 3.30
N ASN A 125 14.69 -10.51 2.93
CA ASN A 125 13.43 -11.22 2.73
C ASN A 125 13.28 -11.66 1.27
N GLU A 126 12.99 -12.93 1.07
CA GLU A 126 12.70 -13.53 -0.25
C GLU A 126 11.20 -13.51 -0.48
N TRP A 127 10.77 -12.84 -1.55
CA TRP A 127 9.36 -12.65 -1.88
C TRP A 127 8.94 -13.46 -3.10
N TYR A 128 9.90 -13.88 -3.92
CA TYR A 128 9.68 -14.79 -5.04
C TYR A 128 10.82 -15.83 -5.09
N PRO A 129 10.53 -17.11 -5.36
CA PRO A 129 9.18 -17.68 -5.55
C PRO A 129 8.38 -17.65 -4.24
N LYS A 130 7.06 -17.55 -4.35
CA LYS A 130 6.19 -17.53 -3.17
C LYS A 130 6.34 -18.86 -2.43
N LYS A 131 6.83 -18.82 -1.20
CA LYS A 131 6.86 -19.98 -0.29
C LYS A 131 5.43 -20.27 0.15
N GLU A 132 5.02 -21.55 0.07
CA GLU A 132 3.70 -22.02 0.50
C GLU A 132 3.48 -21.84 2.01
#